data_AF-A0A7Y5SW15-F1
#
_entry.id   AF-A0A7Y5SW15-F1
#
_cell.length_a   1.000
_cell.length_b   1.000
_cell.length_c   1.000
_cell.angle_alpha   90.00
_cell.angle_beta   90.00
_cell.angle_gamma   90.00
#
_symmetry.space_group_name_H-M   'P 1'
#
loop_
_entity.id
_entity.type
_entity.pdbx_description
1 polymer ?
#
loop_
_entity_poly.entity_id
_entity_poly.type
_entity_poly.pdbx_seq_one_letter_code
_entity_poly.pdbx_strand_id
1 'polypeptide(L)'
;MRTSRIIIAAVGIAAAAGAAQADTIDVRYLGAGRGSSVRITHAGGTQNVFAGQLRHTLTNGTGLGATLHGTWVTFCTDLNQRVSSTTRTFDVVSVAQLPNWGAMGVARANAIRDMYAFANGSQLLSTASNNLAAAFQLAVWEVVTDFNPSVGVASLSLASGGFRATKTDGSAFSSTLMNHVNSFFNSIGSSPSGGGNVNILGLRSGTAQDQIVPIPAPGAFALTSLGCICLAGRRRR
;
A
#
# COMPACT_ATOMS: atom_id res chain seq x y z
N MET A 1 -63.43 -35.24 -24.22
CA MET A 1 -62.60 -34.38 -23.33
C MET A 1 -61.17 -34.91 -23.34
N ARG A 2 -60.22 -34.18 -23.94
CA ARG A 2 -58.80 -34.56 -24.00
C ARG A 2 -58.03 -33.76 -22.95
N THR A 3 -57.54 -34.41 -21.90
CA THR A 3 -56.69 -33.81 -20.87
C THR A 3 -55.22 -33.89 -21.29
N SER A 4 -54.67 -32.78 -21.75
CA SER A 4 -53.23 -32.62 -22.00
C SER A 4 -52.47 -32.52 -20.67
N ARG A 5 -51.54 -33.45 -20.42
CA ARG A 5 -50.62 -33.41 -19.28
C ARG A 5 -49.42 -32.55 -19.66
N ILE A 6 -49.27 -31.41 -18.99
CA ILE A 6 -48.08 -30.54 -19.08
C ILE A 6 -47.00 -31.16 -18.19
N ILE A 7 -45.91 -31.62 -18.80
CA ILE A 7 -44.70 -32.08 -18.09
C ILE A 7 -43.83 -30.84 -17.86
N ILE A 8 -43.73 -30.40 -16.61
CA ILE A 8 -42.78 -29.35 -16.19
C ILE A 8 -41.44 -30.03 -15.93
N ALA A 9 -40.47 -29.84 -16.82
CA ALA A 9 -39.09 -30.24 -16.61
C ALA A 9 -38.40 -29.19 -15.71
N ALA A 10 -38.06 -29.59 -14.48
CA ALA A 10 -37.26 -28.77 -13.57
C ALA A 10 -35.79 -28.80 -14.02
N VAL A 11 -35.31 -27.70 -14.60
CA VAL A 11 -33.88 -27.48 -14.85
C VAL A 11 -33.21 -27.10 -13.54
N GLY A 12 -32.48 -28.03 -12.94
CA GLY A 12 -31.64 -27.77 -11.77
C GLY A 12 -30.43 -26.93 -12.17
N ILE A 13 -30.43 -25.65 -11.79
CA ILE A 13 -29.24 -24.79 -11.87
C ILE A 13 -28.32 -25.20 -10.72
N ALA A 14 -27.31 -26.02 -11.01
CA ALA A 14 -26.20 -26.22 -10.09
C ALA A 14 -25.41 -24.90 -10.01
N ALA A 15 -25.65 -24.13 -8.94
CA ALA A 15 -24.85 -22.96 -8.62
C ALA A 15 -23.43 -23.43 -8.30
N ALA A 16 -22.51 -23.28 -9.26
CA ALA A 16 -21.09 -23.33 -8.98
C ALA A 16 -20.75 -22.10 -8.10
N ALA A 17 -20.80 -22.29 -6.78
CA ALA A 17 -20.19 -21.36 -5.85
C ALA A 17 -18.67 -21.43 -6.06
N GLY A 18 -18.16 -20.65 -7.01
CA GLY A 18 -16.73 -20.43 -7.14
C GLY A 18 -16.23 -19.83 -5.83
N ALA A 19 -15.34 -20.53 -5.13
CA ALA A 19 -14.65 -19.95 -3.98
C ALA A 19 -13.92 -18.69 -4.48
N ALA A 20 -14.30 -17.52 -3.98
CA ALA A 20 -13.53 -16.30 -4.20
C ALA A 20 -12.18 -16.49 -3.49
N GLN A 21 -11.17 -16.90 -4.24
CA GLN A 21 -9.79 -16.95 -3.77
C GLN A 21 -9.29 -15.50 -3.64
N ALA A 22 -8.66 -15.19 -2.51
CA ALA A 22 -7.97 -13.90 -2.36
C ALA A 22 -6.80 -13.85 -3.35
N ASP A 23 -6.56 -12.68 -3.94
CA ASP A 23 -5.36 -12.45 -4.73
C ASP A 23 -4.14 -12.54 -3.80
N THR A 24 -3.07 -13.17 -4.26
CA THR A 24 -1.86 -13.40 -3.48
C THR A 24 -0.62 -12.97 -4.24
N ILE A 25 0.48 -12.75 -3.53
CA ILE A 25 1.79 -12.47 -4.13
C ILE A 25 2.92 -12.93 -3.23
N ASP A 26 3.99 -13.45 -3.83
CA ASP A 26 5.21 -13.77 -3.10
C ASP A 26 6.09 -12.53 -2.92
N VAL A 27 6.46 -12.25 -1.69
CA VAL A 27 7.24 -11.08 -1.28
C VAL A 27 8.54 -11.52 -0.62
N ARG A 28 9.66 -10.95 -1.06
CA ARG A 28 10.98 -11.19 -0.45
C ARG A 28 11.72 -9.87 -0.25
N TYR A 29 12.12 -9.58 0.99
CA TYR A 29 12.89 -8.37 1.30
C TYR A 29 14.33 -8.45 0.79
N LEU A 30 14.79 -7.38 0.15
CA LEU A 30 16.14 -7.23 -0.42
C LEU A 30 17.04 -6.27 0.36
N GLY A 31 16.48 -5.51 1.31
CA GLY A 31 17.21 -4.47 2.03
C GLY A 31 16.53 -3.10 1.95
N ALA A 32 17.13 -2.14 2.65
CA ALA A 32 16.67 -0.76 2.69
C ALA A 32 17.15 0.03 1.47
N GLY A 33 16.37 1.04 1.08
CA GLY A 33 16.75 2.08 0.13
C GLY A 33 17.08 3.39 0.85
N ARG A 34 16.53 4.51 0.36
CA ARG A 34 16.68 5.83 0.99
C ARG A 34 15.87 5.91 2.28
N GLY A 35 16.42 6.56 3.29
CA GLY A 35 15.79 6.71 4.61
C GLY A 35 16.81 6.95 5.72
N SER A 36 16.36 6.83 6.96
CA SER A 36 17.19 6.99 8.15
C SER A 36 16.76 6.06 9.27
N SER A 37 17.70 5.75 10.17
CA SER A 37 17.33 5.13 11.45
C SER A 37 16.71 6.19 12.36
N VAL A 38 15.59 5.85 12.97
CA VAL A 38 14.80 6.73 13.83
C VAL A 38 14.40 5.97 15.09
N ARG A 39 14.10 6.71 16.16
CA ARG A 39 13.50 6.17 17.37
C ARG A 39 12.00 6.43 17.33
N ILE A 40 11.21 5.35 17.29
CA ILE A 40 9.76 5.43 17.36
C ILE A 40 9.27 5.04 18.76
N THR A 41 8.13 5.59 19.16
CA THR A 41 7.36 5.16 20.33
C THR A 41 5.92 4.97 19.89
N HIS A 42 5.39 3.78 20.14
CA HIS A 42 4.01 3.43 19.86
C HIS A 42 3.45 2.55 20.98
N ALA A 43 2.22 2.06 20.85
CA ALA A 43 1.59 1.22 21.88
C ALA A 43 2.41 -0.04 22.26
N GLY A 44 3.24 -0.55 21.33
CA GLY A 44 4.13 -1.70 21.57
C GLY A 44 5.46 -1.35 22.25
N GLY A 45 5.72 -0.08 22.57
CA GLY A 45 6.93 0.39 23.24
C GLY A 45 7.80 1.31 22.39
N THR A 46 9.03 1.53 22.83
CA THR A 46 10.02 2.38 22.14
C THR A 46 11.10 1.51 21.50
N GLN A 47 11.40 1.78 20.23
CA GLN A 47 12.42 1.03 19.49
C GLN A 47 13.10 1.89 18.42
N ASN A 48 14.33 1.51 18.06
CA ASN A 48 15.02 2.07 16.91
C ASN A 48 14.70 1.23 15.67
N VAL A 49 14.22 1.89 14.62
CA VAL A 49 13.81 1.26 13.37
C VAL A 49 14.32 2.07 12.17
N PHE A 50 14.37 1.43 11.00
CA PHE A 50 14.61 2.15 9.76
C PHE A 50 13.30 2.74 9.23
N ALA A 51 13.26 4.06 9.03
CA ALA A 51 12.18 4.75 8.34
C ALA A 51 12.62 5.12 6.92
N GLY A 52 11.94 4.56 5.92
CA GLY A 52 12.18 4.89 4.52
C GLY A 52 11.79 3.78 3.57
N GLN A 53 12.44 3.76 2.41
CA GLN A 53 12.20 2.81 1.33
C GLN A 53 12.59 1.40 1.75
N LEU A 54 11.66 0.46 1.62
CA LEU A 54 11.93 -0.97 1.72
C LEU A 54 11.92 -1.58 0.33
N ARG A 55 12.94 -2.36 -0.02
CA ARG A 55 13.04 -2.99 -1.34
C ARG A 55 12.59 -4.43 -1.24
N HIS A 56 11.64 -4.81 -2.10
CA HIS A 56 11.11 -6.17 -2.16
C HIS A 56 11.18 -6.71 -3.58
N THR A 57 11.48 -8.00 -3.72
CA THR A 57 11.14 -8.74 -4.94
C THR A 57 9.71 -9.25 -4.81
N LEU A 58 8.89 -8.99 -5.83
CA LEU A 58 7.53 -9.47 -5.96
C LEU A 58 7.45 -10.49 -7.10
N THR A 59 6.90 -11.67 -6.83
CA THR A 59 6.79 -12.80 -7.77
C THR A 59 5.49 -13.56 -7.57
N ASN A 60 5.13 -14.44 -8.52
CA ASN A 60 4.00 -15.39 -8.39
C ASN A 60 2.66 -14.74 -7.98
N GLY A 61 2.42 -13.52 -8.44
CA GLY A 61 1.18 -12.80 -8.15
C GLY A 61 -0.03 -13.40 -8.87
N THR A 62 -1.19 -13.40 -8.21
CA THR A 62 -2.51 -13.73 -8.78
C THR A 62 -3.41 -12.50 -8.81
N GLY A 63 -4.43 -12.50 -9.68
CA GLY A 63 -5.36 -11.38 -9.88
C GLY A 63 -4.67 -10.01 -10.02
N LEU A 64 -4.96 -9.05 -9.13
CA LEU A 64 -4.31 -7.73 -9.12
C LEU A 64 -2.80 -7.82 -8.87
N GLY A 65 -2.36 -8.79 -8.07
CA GLY A 65 -0.95 -9.07 -7.80
C GLY A 65 -0.17 -9.55 -9.02
N ALA A 66 -0.83 -10.13 -10.03
CA ALA A 66 -0.16 -10.61 -11.25
C ALA A 66 0.51 -9.48 -12.06
N THR A 67 0.08 -8.23 -11.85
CA THR A 67 0.69 -7.05 -12.47
C THR A 67 1.98 -6.59 -11.78
N LEU A 68 2.27 -7.13 -10.59
CA LEU A 68 3.40 -6.75 -9.75
C LEU A 68 4.49 -7.82 -9.86
N HIS A 69 5.54 -7.50 -10.61
CA HIS A 69 6.68 -8.40 -10.77
C HIS A 69 8.00 -7.62 -10.71
N GLY A 70 9.04 -8.26 -10.19
CA GLY A 70 10.39 -7.69 -10.14
C GLY A 70 10.67 -6.97 -8.82
N THR A 71 11.55 -5.97 -8.83
CA THR A 71 11.95 -5.24 -7.62
C THR A 71 11.14 -3.98 -7.45
N TRP A 72 10.51 -3.83 -6.29
CA TRP A 72 9.65 -2.72 -5.93
C TRP A 72 10.16 -2.02 -4.68
N VAL A 73 9.94 -0.71 -4.64
CA VAL A 73 10.05 0.09 -3.42
C VAL A 73 8.68 0.14 -2.77
N THR A 74 8.62 -0.25 -1.51
CA THR A 74 7.40 -0.25 -0.68
C THR A 74 7.62 0.53 0.60
N PHE A 75 6.51 0.85 1.26
CA PHE A 75 6.49 1.45 2.59
C PHE A 75 5.65 0.60 3.54
N CYS A 76 6.11 0.48 4.76
CA CYS A 76 5.51 -0.35 5.79
C CYS A 76 4.27 0.34 6.41
N THR A 77 3.27 -0.46 6.80
CA THR A 77 2.15 -0.01 7.66
C THR A 77 2.13 -0.66 9.04
N ASP A 78 2.93 -1.71 9.27
CA ASP A 78 2.94 -2.46 10.51
C ASP A 78 4.19 -2.21 11.38
N LEU A 79 3.97 -1.60 12.54
CA LEU A 79 5.00 -1.29 13.54
C LEU A 79 5.39 -2.47 14.44
N ASN A 80 4.61 -3.56 14.43
CA ASN A 80 4.76 -4.70 15.34
C ASN A 80 5.44 -5.90 14.68
N GLN A 81 5.44 -5.97 13.35
CA GLN A 81 6.09 -7.03 12.59
C GLN A 81 7.36 -6.54 11.89
N ARG A 82 8.20 -7.49 11.47
CA ARG A 82 9.45 -7.23 10.74
C ARG A 82 9.36 -7.73 9.30
N VAL A 83 10.13 -7.12 8.42
CA VAL A 83 10.34 -7.63 7.06
C VAL A 83 11.06 -8.98 7.07
N SER A 84 10.84 -9.80 6.04
CA SER A 84 11.44 -11.12 5.90
C SER A 84 12.26 -11.23 4.61
N SER A 85 13.53 -11.62 4.74
CA SER A 85 14.40 -11.95 3.60
C SER A 85 14.12 -13.33 2.99
N THR A 86 13.33 -14.16 3.69
CA THR A 86 12.74 -15.38 3.14
C THR A 86 11.45 -15.02 2.41
N THR A 87 11.24 -15.61 1.23
CA THR A 87 10.00 -15.44 0.46
C THR A 87 8.79 -15.87 1.28
N ARG A 88 7.77 -15.02 1.32
CA ARG A 88 6.49 -15.28 1.99
C ARG A 88 5.36 -14.89 1.06
N THR A 89 4.27 -15.65 1.08
CA THR A 89 3.05 -15.29 0.36
C THR A 89 2.23 -14.31 1.19
N PHE A 90 1.83 -13.22 0.55
CA PHE A 90 1.02 -12.14 1.10
C PHE A 90 -0.33 -12.12 0.38
N ASP A 91 -1.38 -11.71 1.08
CA ASP A 91 -2.65 -11.34 0.45
C ASP A 91 -2.51 -9.97 -0.21
N VAL A 92 -3.07 -9.82 -1.41
CA VAL A 92 -3.23 -8.54 -2.08
C VAL A 92 -4.60 -7.98 -1.71
N VAL A 93 -4.60 -6.91 -0.93
CA VAL A 93 -5.81 -6.33 -0.33
C VAL A 93 -5.90 -4.82 -0.59
N SER A 94 -7.06 -4.24 -0.28
CA SER A 94 -7.16 -2.78 -0.21
C SER A 94 -6.31 -2.24 0.96
N VAL A 95 -5.71 -1.06 0.80
CA VAL A 95 -4.91 -0.43 1.88
C VAL A 95 -5.73 -0.22 3.16
N ALA A 96 -7.05 -0.05 3.05
CA ALA A 96 -7.96 0.06 4.19
C ALA A 96 -7.99 -1.20 5.09
N GLN A 97 -7.56 -2.35 4.57
CA GLN A 97 -7.49 -3.61 5.32
C GLN A 97 -6.13 -3.86 5.99
N LEU A 98 -5.18 -2.95 5.80
CA LEU A 98 -3.91 -2.95 6.54
C LEU A 98 -4.03 -2.10 7.82
N PRO A 99 -3.16 -2.32 8.82
CA PRO A 99 -2.34 -3.52 9.00
C PRO A 99 -3.19 -4.72 9.48
N ASN A 100 -2.61 -5.92 9.44
CA ASN A 100 -3.27 -7.18 9.75
C ASN A 100 -3.82 -7.25 11.18
N TRP A 101 -3.20 -6.57 12.13
CA TRP A 101 -3.63 -6.52 13.53
C TRP A 101 -4.83 -5.59 13.78
N GLY A 102 -5.21 -4.77 12.81
CA GLY A 102 -6.34 -3.85 12.91
C GLY A 102 -6.48 -3.01 11.66
N ALA A 103 -7.50 -3.31 10.84
CA ALA A 103 -7.75 -2.61 9.61
C ALA A 103 -7.93 -1.10 9.84
N MET A 104 -7.12 -0.27 9.17
CA MET A 104 -7.11 1.19 9.34
C MET A 104 -8.38 1.88 8.83
N GLY A 105 -9.15 1.21 7.96
CA GLY A 105 -10.38 1.74 7.38
C GLY A 105 -10.14 2.75 6.27
N VAL A 106 -11.25 3.15 5.64
CA VAL A 106 -11.24 3.95 4.40
C VAL A 106 -10.64 5.35 4.60
N ALA A 107 -10.91 6.00 5.73
CA ALA A 107 -10.43 7.35 5.99
C ALA A 107 -8.90 7.43 6.03
N ARG A 108 -8.25 6.53 6.77
CA ARG A 108 -6.78 6.45 6.85
C ARG A 108 -6.17 6.04 5.52
N ALA A 109 -6.77 5.08 4.83
CA ALA A 109 -6.32 4.69 3.48
C ALA A 109 -6.41 5.84 2.46
N ASN A 110 -7.45 6.67 2.55
CA ASN A 110 -7.58 7.86 1.70
C ASN A 110 -6.51 8.91 2.02
N ALA A 111 -6.24 9.17 3.30
CA ALA A 111 -5.18 10.08 3.71
C ALA A 111 -3.79 9.62 3.18
N ILE A 112 -3.49 8.32 3.28
CA ILE A 112 -2.27 7.75 2.69
C ILE A 112 -2.26 7.93 1.17
N ARG A 113 -3.38 7.70 0.49
CA ARG A 113 -3.49 7.90 -0.97
C ARG A 113 -3.24 9.35 -1.38
N ASP A 114 -3.74 10.32 -0.63
CA ASP A 114 -3.48 11.74 -0.88
C ASP A 114 -1.98 12.06 -0.75
N MET A 115 -1.31 11.49 0.26
CA MET A 115 0.15 11.62 0.40
C MET A 115 0.90 11.00 -0.78
N TYR A 116 0.48 9.82 -1.25
CA TYR A 116 1.06 9.18 -2.43
C TYR A 116 0.86 10.03 -3.70
N ALA A 117 -0.32 10.62 -3.87
CA ALA A 117 -0.65 11.51 -4.97
C ALA A 117 0.21 12.79 -4.94
N PHE A 118 0.33 13.42 -3.78
CA PHE A 118 1.19 14.60 -3.59
C PHE A 118 2.67 14.29 -3.83
N ALA A 119 3.15 13.16 -3.33
CA ALA A 119 4.53 12.75 -3.52
C ALA A 119 4.86 12.42 -4.99
N ASN A 120 3.85 12.04 -5.78
CA ASN A 120 3.91 11.82 -7.23
C ASN A 120 5.10 10.95 -7.68
N GLY A 121 5.39 9.90 -6.90
CA GLY A 121 6.47 8.94 -7.15
C GLY A 121 7.87 9.41 -6.75
N SER A 122 8.08 10.67 -6.36
CA SER A 122 9.39 11.17 -5.90
C SER A 122 9.95 10.38 -4.72
N GLN A 123 9.08 9.92 -3.83
CA GLN A 123 9.42 9.09 -2.67
C GLN A 123 9.91 7.68 -3.04
N LEU A 124 9.66 7.23 -4.27
CA LEU A 124 10.04 5.89 -4.77
C LEU A 124 11.37 5.89 -5.51
N LEU A 125 11.88 7.07 -5.89
CA LEU A 125 13.09 7.19 -6.70
C LEU A 125 14.33 6.77 -5.89
N SER A 126 15.29 6.13 -6.56
CA SER A 126 16.61 5.85 -5.99
C SER A 126 17.43 7.11 -5.70
N THR A 127 17.06 8.23 -6.32
CA THR A 127 17.62 9.57 -6.13
C THR A 127 16.90 10.39 -5.05
N ALA A 128 15.84 9.85 -4.43
CA ALA A 128 15.16 10.51 -3.32
C ALA A 128 16.16 10.86 -2.20
N SER A 129 15.96 11.98 -1.52
CA SER A 129 16.76 12.30 -0.35
C SER A 129 16.37 11.37 0.81
N ASN A 130 17.32 11.08 1.71
CA ASN A 130 17.03 10.31 2.91
C ASN A 130 15.93 10.98 3.77
N ASN A 131 15.92 12.31 3.83
CA ASN A 131 14.89 13.07 4.55
C ASN A 131 13.50 12.89 3.93
N LEU A 132 13.38 12.91 2.59
CA LEU A 132 12.09 12.73 1.90
C LEU A 132 11.53 11.32 2.15
N ALA A 133 12.36 10.30 1.95
CA ALA A 133 11.94 8.91 2.14
C ALA A 133 11.60 8.59 3.60
N ALA A 134 12.41 9.05 4.56
CA ALA A 134 12.13 8.88 5.98
C ALA A 134 10.86 9.63 6.39
N ALA A 135 10.69 10.88 5.95
CA ALA A 135 9.48 11.66 6.21
C ALA A 135 8.22 10.97 5.70
N PHE A 136 8.27 10.37 4.50
CA PHE A 136 7.12 9.66 3.95
C PHE A 136 6.75 8.44 4.80
N GLN A 137 7.73 7.61 5.19
CA GLN A 137 7.48 6.45 6.05
C GLN A 137 6.94 6.84 7.44
N LEU A 138 7.50 7.90 8.03
CA LEU A 138 7.03 8.43 9.33
C LEU A 138 5.59 8.93 9.24
N ALA A 139 5.26 9.66 8.17
CA ALA A 139 3.91 10.16 7.95
C ALA A 139 2.91 9.02 7.72
N VAL A 140 3.30 7.93 7.03
CA VAL A 140 2.46 6.73 6.90
C VAL A 140 2.16 6.12 8.27
N TRP A 141 3.16 5.93 9.13
CA TRP A 141 2.95 5.36 10.47
C TRP A 141 2.10 6.25 11.37
N GLU A 142 2.29 7.56 11.31
CA GLU A 142 1.43 8.51 12.00
C GLU A 142 -0.03 8.36 11.55
N VAL A 143 -0.28 8.34 10.23
CA VAL A 143 -1.64 8.23 9.70
C VAL A 143 -2.31 6.91 10.07
N VAL A 144 -1.56 5.80 10.00
CA VAL A 144 -2.06 4.48 10.38
C VAL A 144 -2.47 4.44 11.86
N THR A 145 -1.74 5.14 12.73
CA THR A 145 -1.93 5.06 14.18
C THR A 145 -2.95 6.11 14.68
N ASP A 146 -2.72 7.38 14.35
CA ASP A 146 -3.32 8.52 15.05
C ASP A 146 -4.30 9.34 14.20
N PHE A 147 -4.35 9.15 12.88
CA PHE A 147 -5.29 9.93 12.06
C PHE A 147 -6.74 9.69 12.49
N ASN A 148 -7.41 10.80 12.81
CA ASN A 148 -8.82 10.84 13.15
C ASN A 148 -9.57 11.71 12.13
N PRO A 149 -10.48 11.15 11.31
CA PRO A 149 -11.17 11.90 10.26
C PRO A 149 -12.08 13.02 10.80
N SER A 150 -12.54 12.94 12.05
CA SER A 150 -13.35 14.00 12.67
C SER A 150 -12.52 15.22 13.09
N VAL A 151 -11.21 15.04 13.27
CA VAL A 151 -10.27 16.12 13.64
C VAL A 151 -9.45 16.57 12.43
N GLY A 152 -9.23 15.67 11.46
CA GLY A 152 -8.41 15.91 10.27
C GLY A 152 -6.91 15.96 10.59
N VAL A 153 -6.16 16.75 9.82
CA VAL A 153 -4.69 16.86 9.92
C VAL A 153 -4.20 17.30 11.30
N ALA A 154 -5.03 17.98 12.08
CA ALA A 154 -4.70 18.39 13.46
C ALA A 154 -4.58 17.21 14.44
N SER A 155 -4.98 15.99 14.04
CA SER A 155 -4.74 14.76 14.82
C SER A 155 -3.31 14.22 14.70
N LEU A 156 -2.50 14.76 13.78
CA LEU A 156 -1.19 14.21 13.42
C LEU A 156 -0.06 15.03 14.04
N SER A 157 0.87 14.38 14.72
CA SER A 157 2.06 15.00 15.31
C SER A 157 3.12 13.96 15.70
N LEU A 158 4.30 14.02 15.10
CA LEU A 158 5.42 13.14 15.50
C LEU A 158 5.93 13.36 16.94
N ALA A 159 5.51 14.42 17.62
CA ALA A 159 5.95 14.75 18.98
C ALA A 159 4.96 14.33 20.07
N SER A 160 3.70 14.07 19.72
CA SER A 160 2.59 13.78 20.64
C SER A 160 1.72 12.65 20.10
N GLY A 161 0.65 12.26 20.80
CA GLY A 161 -0.22 11.17 20.31
C GLY A 161 0.29 9.78 20.67
N GLY A 162 -0.34 8.79 20.03
CA GLY A 162 -0.10 7.35 20.17
C GLY A 162 1.09 6.85 19.36
N PHE A 163 1.47 7.54 18.28
CA PHE A 163 2.73 7.38 17.57
C PHE A 163 3.61 8.61 17.78
N ARG A 164 4.89 8.40 18.08
CA ARG A 164 5.88 9.49 18.21
C ARG A 164 7.19 9.06 17.59
N ALA A 165 7.94 10.01 17.05
CA ALA A 165 9.23 9.74 16.45
C ALA A 165 10.25 10.84 16.73
N THR A 166 11.50 10.42 16.94
CA THR A 166 12.67 11.27 17.15
C THR A 166 13.88 10.67 16.45
N LYS A 167 15.02 11.37 16.44
CA LYS A 167 16.29 10.73 16.07
C LYS A 167 16.64 9.61 17.06
N THR A 168 17.56 8.73 16.69
CA THR A 168 17.97 7.59 17.54
C THR A 168 18.57 8.00 18.89
N ASP A 169 19.12 9.22 18.98
CA ASP A 169 19.62 9.83 20.22
C ASP A 169 18.53 10.52 21.05
N GLY A 170 17.27 10.49 20.60
CA GLY A 170 16.13 11.15 21.24
C GLY A 170 15.98 12.63 20.91
N SER A 171 16.90 13.23 20.14
CA SER A 171 16.79 14.62 19.71
C SER A 171 15.73 14.81 18.63
N ALA A 172 15.25 16.06 18.47
CA ALA A 172 14.31 16.42 17.43
C ALA A 172 14.90 16.21 16.02
N PHE A 173 14.03 15.93 15.05
CA PHE A 173 14.42 15.84 13.65
C PHE A 173 14.90 17.18 13.09
N SER A 174 15.61 17.14 11.96
CA SER A 174 15.99 18.35 11.23
C SER A 174 14.76 19.07 10.69
N SER A 175 14.87 20.40 10.51
CA SER A 175 13.82 21.21 9.88
C SER A 175 13.46 20.70 8.48
N THR A 176 14.44 20.24 7.69
CA THR A 176 14.19 19.66 6.36
C THR A 176 13.30 18.43 6.41
N LEU A 177 13.54 17.50 7.33
CA LEU A 177 12.70 16.31 7.47
C LEU A 177 11.29 16.71 7.94
N MET A 178 11.20 17.56 8.96
CA MET A 178 9.90 18.03 9.47
C MET A 178 9.09 18.79 8.42
N ASN A 179 9.75 19.57 7.55
CA ASN A 179 9.07 20.24 6.44
C ASN A 179 8.44 19.24 5.48
N HIS A 180 9.12 18.15 5.12
CA HIS A 180 8.53 17.09 4.29
C HIS A 180 7.35 16.40 4.99
N VAL A 181 7.47 16.06 6.28
CA VAL A 181 6.37 15.47 7.06
C VAL A 181 5.15 16.38 7.04
N ASN A 182 5.35 17.68 7.33
CA ASN A 182 4.28 18.66 7.34
C ASN A 182 3.65 18.85 5.94
N SER A 183 4.45 18.80 4.87
CA SER A 183 3.91 18.82 3.50
C SER A 183 3.02 17.62 3.21
N PHE A 184 3.39 16.41 3.68
CA PHE A 184 2.55 15.23 3.54
C PHE A 184 1.27 15.34 4.35
N PHE A 185 1.32 15.79 5.60
CA PHE A 185 0.11 16.00 6.40
C PHE A 185 -0.82 17.02 5.75
N ASN A 186 -0.28 18.15 5.27
CA ASN A 186 -1.05 19.18 4.60
C ASN A 186 -1.63 18.75 3.26
N SER A 187 -1.13 17.67 2.65
CA SER A 187 -1.71 17.13 1.42
C SER A 187 -3.01 16.33 1.66
N ILE A 188 -3.25 15.86 2.88
CA ILE A 188 -4.42 15.04 3.22
C ILE A 188 -5.69 15.89 3.04
N GLY A 189 -6.64 15.39 2.25
CA GLY A 189 -7.88 16.09 1.92
C GLY A 189 -7.76 17.19 0.85
N SER A 190 -6.57 17.40 0.27
CA SER A 190 -6.37 18.40 -0.79
C SER A 190 -6.66 17.87 -2.21
N SER A 191 -6.78 16.55 -2.36
CA SER A 191 -7.24 15.92 -3.60
C SER A 191 -8.76 15.80 -3.60
N PRO A 192 -9.46 16.00 -4.74
CA PRO A 192 -10.89 15.70 -4.83
C PRO A 192 -11.16 14.29 -4.29
N SER A 193 -12.28 14.08 -3.61
CA SER A 193 -12.70 12.74 -3.19
C SER A 193 -12.80 11.79 -4.40
N GLY A 194 -11.69 11.11 -4.72
CA GLY A 194 -11.47 10.32 -5.94
C GLY A 194 -10.33 10.75 -6.88
N GLY A 195 -9.51 11.76 -6.56
CA GLY A 195 -8.76 12.54 -7.56
C GLY A 195 -7.26 12.70 -7.33
N GLY A 196 -6.53 11.60 -7.22
CA GLY A 196 -5.11 11.52 -7.58
C GLY A 196 -4.89 10.20 -8.30
N ASN A 197 -4.33 10.20 -9.50
CA ASN A 197 -4.14 9.03 -10.37
C ASN A 197 -3.13 7.98 -9.83
N VAL A 198 -3.04 7.83 -8.50
CA VAL A 198 -2.17 6.86 -7.84
C VAL A 198 -3.03 5.77 -7.24
N ASN A 199 -2.99 4.62 -7.89
CA ASN A 199 -3.56 3.41 -7.32
C ASN A 199 -2.50 2.79 -6.40
N ILE A 200 -2.91 2.44 -5.18
CA ILE A 200 -2.07 1.76 -4.20
C ILE A 200 -2.77 0.48 -3.74
N LEU A 201 -1.99 -0.57 -3.52
CA LEU A 201 -2.45 -1.84 -2.96
C LEU A 201 -1.74 -2.13 -1.64
N GLY A 202 -2.43 -2.85 -0.78
CA GLY A 202 -1.86 -3.42 0.42
C GLY A 202 -1.37 -4.84 0.16
N LEU A 203 -0.18 -5.15 0.64
CA LEU A 203 0.34 -6.49 0.75
C LEU A 203 0.26 -6.85 2.24
N ARG A 204 -0.60 -7.81 2.58
CA ARG A 204 -0.86 -8.22 3.96
C ARG A 204 -0.27 -9.59 4.26
N SER A 205 0.36 -9.76 5.42
CA SER A 205 0.80 -11.08 5.90
C SER A 205 0.49 -11.28 7.37
N GLY A 206 0.17 -12.52 7.74
CA GLY A 206 0.02 -12.91 9.14
C GLY A 206 1.35 -13.00 9.90
N THR A 207 2.50 -13.01 9.20
CA THR A 207 3.82 -13.36 9.79
C THR A 207 4.95 -12.41 9.41
N ALA A 208 4.70 -11.43 8.54
CA ALA A 208 5.72 -10.51 8.04
C ALA A 208 5.10 -9.13 7.81
N GLN A 209 5.92 -8.09 7.95
CA GLN A 209 5.45 -6.71 7.96
C GLN A 209 4.65 -6.30 6.71
N ASP A 210 3.43 -5.81 6.92
CA ASP A 210 2.54 -5.33 5.87
C ASP A 210 3.09 -4.13 5.11
N GLN A 211 2.93 -4.15 3.78
CA GLN A 211 3.50 -3.19 2.85
C GLN A 211 2.43 -2.51 2.00
N ILE A 212 2.66 -1.24 1.65
CA ILE A 212 1.93 -0.56 0.59
C ILE A 212 2.81 -0.52 -0.66
N VAL A 213 2.22 -0.86 -1.80
CA VAL A 213 2.85 -0.79 -3.11
C VAL A 213 1.99 0.07 -4.06
N PRO A 214 2.58 1.04 -4.76
CA PRO A 214 1.87 1.76 -5.82
C PRO A 214 1.75 0.86 -7.04
N ILE A 215 0.60 0.89 -7.71
CA ILE A 215 0.41 0.19 -8.98
C ILE A 215 0.35 1.22 -10.12
N PRO A 216 1.08 1.01 -11.22
CA PRO A 216 1.00 1.88 -12.38
C PRO A 216 -0.45 2.01 -12.86
N ALA A 217 -0.88 3.21 -13.21
CA ALA A 217 -2.23 3.44 -13.71
C ALA A 217 -2.54 2.50 -14.90
N PRO A 218 -3.77 1.94 -15.00
CA PRO A 218 -4.11 0.92 -16.01
C PRO A 218 -3.80 1.30 -17.47
N GLY A 219 -3.69 2.60 -17.79
CA GLY A 219 -3.44 3.10 -19.13
C GLY A 219 -2.11 2.66 -19.76
N ALA A 220 -1.05 2.48 -18.96
CA ALA A 220 0.26 2.07 -19.50
C ALA A 220 0.21 0.64 -20.07
N PHE A 221 -0.49 -0.26 -19.40
CA PHE A 221 -0.61 -1.66 -19.84
C PHE A 221 -1.68 -1.86 -20.91
N ALA A 222 -2.78 -1.10 -20.90
CA ALA A 222 -3.77 -1.11 -21.98
C ALA A 222 -3.13 -0.74 -23.33
N LEU A 223 -2.23 0.25 -23.35
CA LEU A 223 -1.48 0.63 -24.55
C LEU A 223 -0.45 -0.41 -24.97
N THR A 224 0.25 -1.07 -24.03
CA THR A 224 1.17 -2.17 -24.37
C THR A 224 0.43 -3.39 -24.91
N SER A 225 -0.69 -3.79 -24.29
CA SER A 225 -1.49 -4.93 -24.74
C SER A 225 -2.17 -4.66 -26.08
N LEU A 226 -2.75 -3.48 -26.29
CA LEU A 226 -3.25 -3.08 -27.61
C LEU A 226 -2.13 -2.97 -28.65
N GLY A 227 -0.96 -2.44 -28.27
CA GLY A 227 0.22 -2.36 -29.13
C GLY A 227 0.71 -3.74 -29.59
N CYS A 228 0.78 -4.71 -28.68
CA CYS A 228 1.14 -6.09 -28.99
C CYS A 228 0.10 -6.79 -29.88
N ILE A 229 -1.20 -6.54 -29.66
CA ILE A 229 -2.29 -7.09 -30.49
C ILE A 229 -2.25 -6.49 -31.90
N CYS A 230 -2.05 -5.18 -32.04
CA CYS A 230 -1.93 -4.50 -33.33
C CYS A 230 -0.69 -4.97 -34.12
N LEU A 231 0.45 -5.18 -33.45
CA LEU A 231 1.67 -5.69 -34.08
C LEU A 231 1.55 -7.18 -34.45
N ALA A 232 0.88 -8.00 -33.65
CA ALA A 232 0.60 -9.39 -33.96
C ALA A 232 -0.40 -9.54 -35.13
N GLY A 233 -1.40 -8.66 -35.21
CA GLY A 233 -2.37 -8.62 -36.31
C GLY A 233 -1.75 -8.16 -37.64
N ARG A 234 -0.75 -7.29 -37.60
CA ARG A 234 -0.03 -6.81 -38.81
C ARG A 234 0.95 -7.84 -39.38
N ARG A 235 1.41 -8.79 -38.58
CA ARG A 235 2.26 -9.91 -39.03
C ARG A 235 1.48 -11.10 -39.60
N ARG A 236 0.15 -11.08 -39.49
CA ARG A 236 -0.77 -12.10 -40.01
C ARG A 236 -1.59 -11.62 -41.22
N ARG A 237 -1.18 -10.52 -41.85
CA ARG A 237 -1.70 -10.06 -43.14
C ARG A 237 -0.59 -10.12 -44.17
#